data_AF-A0A512DIK8-F1
#
_entry.id   AF-A0A512DIK8-F1
#
_cell.length_a   1.000
_cell.length_b   1.000
_cell.length_c   1.000
_cell.angle_alpha   90.00
_cell.angle_beta   90.00
_cell.angle_gamma   90.00
#
_symmetry.space_group_name_H-M   'P 1'
#
loop_
_entity.id
_entity.type
_entity.pdbx_description
1 polymer ?
#
loop_
_entity_poly.entity_id
_entity_poly.type
_entity_poly.pdbx_seq_one_letter_code
_entity_poly.pdbx_strand_id
1 'polypeptide(L)'
;MRYLPTIQLTSQISMLMSEGALRLQPGQWVTGDKGIGRYLRTDHRTGTTYVSWVRPGDDWETQSQRFHRACMKGYVGKYASRYEGL
;
A
#
# COMPACT_ATOMS: atom_id res chain seq x y z
N MET A 1 12.66 -12.38 11.81
CA MET A 1 11.82 -11.37 11.12
C MET A 1 11.42 -10.31 12.13
N ARG A 2 11.67 -9.02 11.87
CA ARG A 2 11.07 -7.95 12.69
C ARG A 2 9.57 -7.96 12.46
N TYR A 3 8.79 -7.93 13.52
CA TYR A 3 7.34 -7.79 13.45
C TYR A 3 6.99 -6.52 12.67
N LEU A 4 6.34 -6.67 11.52
CA LEU A 4 5.78 -5.56 10.77
C LEU A 4 4.29 -5.52 11.09
N PRO A 5 3.78 -4.47 11.76
CA PRO A 5 2.36 -4.36 11.99
C PRO A 5 1.65 -4.29 10.63
N THR A 6 0.93 -5.36 10.29
CA THR A 6 0.27 -5.57 9.00
C THR A 6 -1.23 -5.48 9.19
N ILE A 7 -1.91 -4.80 8.27
CA ILE A 7 -3.38 -4.74 8.23
C ILE A 7 -3.85 -5.76 7.21
N GLN A 8 -4.71 -6.69 7.62
CA GLN A 8 -5.31 -7.65 6.70
C GLN A 8 -6.40 -6.97 5.86
N LEU A 9 -6.27 -7.01 4.53
CA LEU A 9 -7.26 -6.50 3.58
C LEU A 9 -8.40 -7.51 3.41
N THR A 10 -9.20 -7.68 4.45
CA THR A 10 -10.45 -8.45 4.36
C THR A 10 -11.45 -7.74 3.45
N SER A 11 -12.53 -8.44 3.09
CA SER A 11 -13.67 -7.84 2.38
C SER A 11 -14.25 -6.63 3.14
N GLN A 12 -14.37 -6.74 4.47
CA GLN A 12 -14.85 -5.66 5.33
C GLN A 12 -13.91 -4.45 5.32
N ILE A 13 -12.60 -4.65 5.46
CA ILE A 13 -11.62 -3.55 5.41
C ILE A 13 -11.64 -2.87 4.04
N SER A 14 -11.73 -3.66 2.97
CA SER A 14 -11.81 -3.15 1.59
C SER A 14 -13.07 -2.30 1.37
N MET A 15 -14.21 -2.74 1.90
CA MET A 15 -15.47 -1.99 1.87
C MET A 15 -15.39 -0.69 2.69
N LEU A 16 -14.84 -0.74 3.90
CA LEU A 16 -14.67 0.48 4.72
C LEU A 16 -13.74 1.50 4.03
N MET A 17 -12.71 1.04 3.32
CA MET A 17 -11.86 1.92 2.52
C MET A 17 -12.57 2.48 1.29
N SER A 18 -13.39 1.68 0.57
CA SER A 18 -14.11 2.16 -0.61
C SER A 18 -15.10 3.27 -0.24
N GLU A 19 -15.82 3.09 0.87
CA GLU A 19 -16.77 4.08 1.40
C GLU A 19 -16.09 5.30 2.06
N GLY A 20 -14.77 5.29 2.21
CA GLY A 20 -14.03 6.37 2.88
C GLY A 20 -14.17 6.39 4.41
N ALA A 21 -14.84 5.39 4.99
CA ALA A 21 -14.96 5.21 6.45
C ALA A 21 -13.64 4.80 7.12
N LEU A 22 -12.73 4.17 6.36
CA LEU A 22 -11.38 3.83 6.79
C LEU A 22 -10.35 4.38 5.79
N ARG A 23 -9.31 5.04 6.29
CA ARG A 23 -8.21 5.52 5.45
C ARG A 23 -6.88 4.97 5.94
N LEU A 24 -6.24 4.18 5.09
CA LEU A 24 -4.87 3.75 5.29
C LEU A 24 -3.89 4.83 4.82
N GLN A 25 -2.73 4.88 5.46
CA GLN A 25 -1.61 5.73 5.08
C GLN A 25 -0.78 5.02 4.00
N PRO A 26 -0.41 5.71 2.91
CA PRO A 26 0.52 5.17 1.92
C PRO A 26 1.80 4.63 2.59
N GLY A 27 2.20 3.41 2.22
CA GLY A 27 3.33 2.71 2.80
C GLY A 27 3.02 1.82 4.00
N GLN A 28 1.81 1.89 4.58
CA GLN A 28 1.39 0.92 5.59
C GLN A 28 1.45 -0.50 5.05
N TRP A 29 1.97 -1.39 5.87
CA TRP A 29 2.05 -2.81 5.54
C TRP A 29 0.66 -3.42 5.59
N VAL A 30 0.33 -4.15 4.54
CA VAL A 30 -0.93 -4.85 4.38
C VAL A 30 -0.68 -6.30 3.99
N THR A 31 -1.64 -7.16 4.30
CA THR A 31 -1.64 -8.55 3.85
C THR A 31 -2.97 -8.89 3.18
N GLY A 32 -2.95 -9.77 2.19
CA GLY A 32 -4.13 -10.24 1.46
C GLY A 32 -3.80 -11.44 0.59
N ASP A 33 -4.65 -11.75 -0.38
CA ASP A 33 -4.54 -12.96 -1.20
C ASP A 33 -3.21 -13.08 -1.98
N LYS A 34 -2.55 -11.96 -2.25
CA LYS A 34 -1.26 -11.89 -2.95
C LYS A 34 -0.05 -11.88 -2.01
N GLY A 35 -0.26 -12.08 -0.71
CA GLY A 35 0.77 -12.05 0.32
C GLY A 35 0.85 -10.69 1.02
N ILE A 36 2.08 -10.22 1.29
CA ILE A 36 2.34 -8.97 2.02
C ILE A 36 2.71 -7.87 1.03
N GLY A 37 2.27 -6.64 1.28
CA GLY A 37 2.58 -5.49 0.44
C GLY A 37 2.49 -4.17 1.18
N ARG A 38 2.79 -3.09 0.48
CA ARG A 38 2.59 -1.72 0.96
C ARG A 38 1.40 -1.07 0.27
N TYR A 39 0.46 -0.60 1.08
CA TYR A 39 -0.71 0.14 0.58
C TYR A 39 -0.29 1.41 -0.17
N LEU A 40 -0.95 1.70 -1.29
CA LEU A 40 -0.73 2.92 -2.08
C LEU A 40 -1.90 3.88 -1.95
N ARG A 41 -3.10 3.44 -2.38
CA ARG A 41 -4.34 4.21 -2.35
C ARG A 41 -5.54 3.30 -2.62
N THR A 42 -6.73 3.78 -2.28
CA THR A 42 -8.01 3.22 -2.74
C THR A 42 -8.68 4.24 -3.66
N ASP A 43 -9.13 3.80 -4.83
CA ASP A 43 -9.99 4.60 -5.70
C ASP A 43 -11.44 4.43 -5.26
N HIS A 44 -11.99 5.45 -4.61
CA HIS A 44 -13.37 5.44 -4.08
C HIS A 44 -14.43 5.30 -5.17
N ARG A 45 -14.14 5.74 -6.41
CA ARG A 45 -15.11 5.64 -7.51
C ARG A 45 -15.28 4.19 -7.98
N THR A 46 -14.23 3.38 -7.86
CA THR A 46 -14.21 1.99 -8.34
C THR A 46 -14.10 0.96 -7.22
N GLY A 47 -13.86 1.40 -5.98
CA GLY A 47 -13.53 0.53 -4.83
C GLY A 47 -12.16 -0.15 -4.94
N THR A 48 -11.37 0.14 -5.98
CA THR A 48 -10.12 -0.58 -6.24
C THR A 48 -9.03 -0.15 -5.27
N THR A 49 -8.50 -1.09 -4.50
CA THR A 49 -7.34 -0.87 -3.62
C THR A 49 -6.04 -1.24 -4.34
N TYR A 50 -5.13 -0.28 -4.41
CA TYR A 50 -3.81 -0.45 -5.03
C TYR A 50 -2.75 -0.73 -3.96
N VAL A 51 -1.97 -1.79 -4.17
CA VAL A 51 -0.93 -2.26 -3.26
C VAL A 51 0.32 -2.62 -4.04
N SER A 52 1.50 -2.23 -3.54
CA SER A 52 2.79 -2.72 -4.02
C SER A 52 3.15 -4.02 -3.28
N TRP A 53 2.76 -5.16 -3.88
CA TRP A 53 2.99 -6.49 -3.32
C TRP A 53 4.47 -6.90 -3.38
N VAL A 54 4.97 -7.48 -2.30
CA VAL A 54 6.30 -8.11 -2.24
C VAL A 54 6.34 -9.27 -3.23
N ARG A 55 7.37 -9.31 -4.07
CA ARG A 55 7.59 -10.41 -5.02
C ARG A 55 8.54 -11.45 -4.39
N PRO A 56 8.46 -12.72 -4.84
CA PRO A 56 9.46 -13.71 -4.49
C PRO A 56 10.86 -13.21 -4.86
N GLY A 57 11.80 -13.31 -3.93
CA GLY A 57 13.19 -12.87 -4.13
C GLY A 57 13.45 -11.37 -3.95
N ASP A 58 12.44 -10.55 -3.64
CA ASP A 58 12.68 -9.16 -3.24
C ASP A 58 13.43 -9.13 -1.90
N ASP A 59 14.56 -8.43 -1.88
CA ASP A 59 15.14 -7.93 -0.64
C ASP A 59 14.51 -6.58 -0.24
N TRP A 60 14.94 -6.04 0.90
CA TRP A 60 14.38 -4.81 1.45
C TRP A 60 14.62 -3.59 0.54
N GLU A 61 15.76 -3.55 -0.13
CA GLU A 61 16.14 -2.44 -1.02
C GLU A 61 15.30 -2.48 -2.30
N THR A 62 15.24 -3.64 -2.95
CA THR A 62 14.47 -3.87 -4.17
C THR A 62 12.99 -3.61 -3.93
N GLN A 63 12.45 -4.07 -2.80
CA GLN A 63 11.08 -3.79 -2.37
C GLN A 63 10.83 -2.28 -2.22
N SER A 64 11.76 -1.58 -1.57
CA SER A 64 11.66 -0.14 -1.32
C SER A 64 11.73 0.67 -2.62
N GLN A 65 12.66 0.34 -3.52
CA GLN A 65 12.78 0.97 -4.83
C GLN A 65 11.53 0.73 -5.69
N ARG A 66 10.97 -0.49 -5.68
CA ARG A 66 9.72 -0.78 -6.40
C ARG A 66 8.55 -0.03 -5.81
N PHE A 67 8.41 0.00 -4.49
CA PHE A 67 7.39 0.80 -3.83
C PHE A 67 7.50 2.27 -4.24
N HIS A 68 8.71 2.85 -4.21
CA HIS A 68 8.97 4.21 -4.67
C HIS A 68 8.55 4.41 -6.13
N ARG A 69 8.95 3.51 -7.05
CA ARG A 69 8.52 3.56 -8.47
C ARG A 69 7.00 3.44 -8.62
N ALA A 70 6.33 2.62 -7.80
CA ALA A 70 4.89 2.48 -7.82
C ALA A 70 4.18 3.76 -7.35
N CYS A 71 4.74 4.46 -6.35
CA CYS A 71 4.26 5.78 -5.95
C CYS A 71 4.39 6.80 -7.08
N MET A 72 5.53 6.81 -7.79
CA MET A 72 5.79 7.73 -8.92
C MET A 72 4.89 7.45 -10.13
N LYS A 73 4.70 6.17 -10.50
CA LYS A 73 3.85 5.78 -11.65
C LYS A 73 2.35 5.85 -11.36
N GLY A 74 1.97 5.63 -10.11
CA GLY A 74 0.59 5.29 -9.73
C GLY A 74 -0.33 6.44 -9.34
N TYR A 75 0.12 7.71 -9.43
CA TYR A 75 -0.70 8.87 -9.04
C TYR A 75 -1.30 8.68 -7.62
N VAL A 76 -0.46 8.44 -6.62
CA VAL A 76 -0.76 8.93 -5.27
C VAL A 76 -0.59 10.44 -5.37
N GLY A 77 -1.65 11.09 -5.87
CA GLY A 77 -1.61 12.45 -6.41
C GLY A 77 -1.01 13.42 -5.40
N LYS A 78 0.17 13.94 -5.75
CA LYS A 78 1.10 14.62 -4.84
C LYS A 78 1.58 13.69 -3.74
N TYR A 79 2.89 13.61 -3.58
CA TYR A 79 3.52 13.54 -2.27
C TYR A 79 2.53 13.93 -1.16
N ALA A 80 2.05 12.95 -0.40
CA ALA A 80 1.92 13.20 1.03
C ALA A 80 3.32 13.67 1.40
N SER A 81 3.46 14.96 1.71
CA SER A 81 4.70 15.76 1.83
C SER A 81 5.69 15.25 2.89
N ARG A 82 5.59 13.99 3.29
CA ARG A 82 6.38 13.29 4.30
C ARG A 82 7.46 12.36 3.72
N TYR A 83 7.64 12.27 2.40
CA TYR A 83 8.59 11.32 1.80
C TYR A 83 9.74 11.96 0.97
N GLU A 84 9.85 13.28 0.89
CA GLU A 84 11.04 13.95 0.28
C GLU A 84 12.22 14.10 1.24
N GLY A 85 12.15 13.53 2.46
CA GLY A 85 13.14 13.74 3.52
C GLY A 85 13.83 12.47 4.03
N LEU A 86 14.01 11.44 3.20
CA LEU A 86 14.82 10.26 3.51
C LEU A 86 15.75 9.91 2.35
#